data_AF-A0A963VAV3-F1
#
_entry.id   AF-A0A963VAV3-F1
#
_cell.length_a   1.000
_cell.length_b   1.000
_cell.length_c   1.000
_cell.angle_alpha   90.00
_cell.angle_beta   90.00
_cell.angle_gamma   90.00
#
_symmetry.space_group_name_H-M   'P 1'
#
loop_
_entity.id
_entity.type
_entity.pdbx_description
1 polymer ?
#
loop_
_entity_poly.entity_id
_entity_poly.type
_entity_poly.pdbx_seq_one_letter_code
_entity_poly.pdbx_strand_id
1 'polypeptide(L)' 'MKGVRHYPGFLAMTIICLVVLYAPLAVVAVYSFNGSTSITQWGGVSLRWYGDVFTGPEAGRFGQAAWNSLTIAL' A
#
# COMPACT_ATOMS: atom_id res chain seq x y z
N MET A 1 -24.55 -21.93 32.74
CA MET A 1 -23.33 -21.47 32.06
C MET A 1 -23.56 -20.04 31.58
N LYS A 2 -23.06 -19.03 32.31
CA LYS A 2 -23.26 -17.61 31.97
C LYS A 2 -22.32 -17.24 30.82
N GLY A 3 -22.87 -16.83 29.68
CA GLY A 3 -22.14 -16.59 28.44
C GLY A 3 -21.19 -15.41 28.55
N VAL A 4 -19.89 -15.66 28.44
CA VAL A 4 -18.81 -14.65 28.39
C VAL A 4 -18.71 -14.01 27.00
N ARG A 5 -19.84 -13.76 26.33
CA ARG A 5 -19.89 -13.49 24.88
C ARG A 5 -19.72 -12.02 24.50
N HIS A 6 -19.39 -11.13 25.43
CA HIS A 6 -19.13 -9.71 25.16
C HIS A 6 -17.89 -9.27 25.93
N TYR A 7 -16.78 -9.07 25.21
CA TYR A 7 -15.63 -8.34 25.72
C TYR A 7 -15.80 -6.87 25.32
N PRO A 8 -16.36 -6.00 26.18
CA PRO A 8 -16.47 -4.58 25.86
C PRO A 8 -15.06 -4.02 25.67
N GLY A 9 -14.72 -3.61 24.44
CA GLY A 9 -13.40 -3.09 24.08
C GLY A 9 -12.63 -3.88 23.03
N PHE A 10 -13.04 -5.12 22.70
CA PHE A 10 -12.38 -5.89 21.63
C PHE A 10 -12.44 -5.13 20.29
N LEU A 11 -13.62 -4.64 19.91
CA LEU A 11 -13.80 -3.86 18.67
C LEU A 11 -12.91 -2.61 18.63
N ALA A 12 -12.88 -1.85 19.72
CA ALA A 12 -12.04 -0.65 19.81
C ALA A 12 -10.55 -0.99 19.65
N MET A 13 -10.08 -2.06 20.31
CA MET A 13 -8.70 -2.53 20.19
C MET A 13 -8.39 -3.02 18.77
N THR A 14 -9.30 -3.76 18.14
CA THR A 14 -9.17 -4.19 16.74
C THR A 14 -9.08 -2.99 15.80
N ILE A 15 -9.93 -1.98 15.96
CA ILE A 15 -9.89 -0.76 15.14
C ILE A 15 -8.55 -0.03 15.32
N ILE A 16 -8.08 0.15 16.56
CA ILE A 16 -6.79 0.80 16.83
C ILE A 16 -5.66 0.02 16.17
N CYS A 17 -5.66 -1.30 16.32
CA CYS A 17 -4.65 -2.18 15.71
C CYS A 17 -4.65 -2.05 14.18
N LEU A 18 -5.83 -2.08 13.55
CA LEU A 18 -5.96 -1.90 12.11
C LEU A 18 -5.51 -0.49 11.67
N VAL A 19 -5.88 0.56 12.39
CA VAL A 19 -5.44 1.93 12.07
C VAL A 19 -3.92 2.03 12.12
N VAL A 20 -3.29 1.51 13.18
CA VAL A 20 -1.82 1.56 13.31
C VAL A 20 -1.13 0.80 12.18
N LEU A 21 -1.66 -0.38 11.79
CA LEU A 21 -1.08 -1.19 10.72
C LEU A 21 -1.30 -0.58 9.33
N TYR A 22 -2.48 0.00 9.07
CA TYR A 22 -2.86 0.47 7.73
C TYR A 22 -2.59 1.94 7.47
N ALA A 23 -2.46 2.79 8.50
CA ALA A 23 -2.13 4.21 8.33
C ALA A 23 -0.86 4.44 7.48
N PRO A 24 0.29 3.78 7.73
CA PRO A 24 1.48 3.99 6.88
C PRO A 24 1.27 3.49 5.44
N LEU A 25 0.53 2.40 5.25
CA LEU A 25 0.17 1.91 3.91
C LEU A 25 -0.73 2.90 3.17
N ALA A 26 -1.68 3.50 3.87
CA ALA A 26 -2.57 4.53 3.32
C ALA A 26 -1.78 5.78 2.89
N VAL A 27 -0.76 6.19 3.66
CA VAL A 27 0.13 7.29 3.27
C VAL A 27 0.82 6.98 1.94
N VAL A 28 1.45 5.81 1.81
CA VAL A 28 2.12 5.40 0.56
C VAL A 28 1.11 5.30 -0.59
N ALA A 29 -0.08 4.76 -0.34
CA ALA A 29 -1.14 4.66 -1.34
C ALA A 29 -1.69 6.02 -1.79
N VAL A 30 -1.73 7.02 -0.93
CA VAL A 30 -2.09 8.39 -1.33
C VAL A 30 -0.97 9.04 -2.13
N TYR A 31 0.29 8.87 -1.70
CA TYR A 31 1.45 9.42 -2.39
C TYR A 31 1.74 8.75 -3.74
N SER A 32 1.28 7.53 -3.99
CA SER A 32 1.41 6.91 -5.31
C SER A 32 0.63 7.63 -6.41
N PHE A 33 -0.34 8.47 -6.03
CA PHE A 33 -1.03 9.38 -6.94
C PHE A 33 -0.31 10.71 -7.15
N ASN A 34 0.80 10.99 -6.45
CA ASN A 34 1.54 12.24 -6.63
C ASN A 34 2.22 12.25 -8.01
N GLY A 35 1.86 13.21 -8.86
CA GLY A 35 2.49 13.39 -10.18
C GLY A 35 3.96 13.79 -10.12
N SER A 36 4.43 14.28 -8.98
CA SER A 36 5.82 14.67 -8.72
C SER A 36 6.68 13.49 -8.28
N THR A 37 7.98 13.54 -8.59
CA THR A 37 9.00 12.64 -8.04
C THR A 37 9.43 13.02 -6.61
N SER A 38 9.07 14.22 -6.15
CA SER A 38 9.39 14.69 -4.81
C SER A 38 8.28 14.37 -3.82
N ILE A 39 8.65 13.86 -2.65
CA ILE A 39 7.73 13.60 -1.54
C ILE A 39 7.27 14.91 -0.88
N THR A 40 8.04 15.99 -0.98
CA THR A 40 7.72 17.28 -0.36
C THR A 40 6.93 18.22 -1.26
N GLN A 41 6.88 17.95 -2.56
CA GLN A 41 6.14 18.77 -3.52
C GLN A 41 4.99 17.97 -4.13
N TRP A 42 3.77 18.50 -4.02
CA TRP A 42 2.60 17.88 -4.62
C TRP A 42 2.47 18.28 -6.10
N GLY A 43 2.65 17.32 -7.00
CA GLY A 43 2.57 17.51 -8.45
C GLY A 43 1.17 17.34 -9.05
N GLY A 44 0.13 17.30 -8.22
CA GLY A 44 -1.24 16.96 -8.63
C GLY A 44 -1.51 15.45 -8.61
N VAL A 45 -2.78 15.09 -8.77
CA VAL A 45 -3.21 13.68 -8.85
C VAL A 45 -2.91 13.13 -10.24
N SER A 46 -2.18 12.01 -10.31
CA SER A 46 -1.76 11.39 -11.56
C SER A 46 -1.74 9.86 -11.46
N LEU A 47 -2.04 9.21 -12.57
CA LEU A 47 -1.88 7.75 -12.74
C LEU A 47 -0.65 7.38 -13.57
N ARG A 48 0.22 8.34 -13.89
CA ARG A 48 1.31 8.13 -14.85
C ARG A 48 2.21 6.95 -14.50
N TRP A 49 2.55 6.81 -13.22
CA TRP A 49 3.44 5.77 -12.71
C TRP A 49 2.87 4.37 -12.90
N TYR A 50 1.54 4.23 -12.79
CA TYR A 50 0.87 2.96 -13.03
C TYR A 50 0.98 2.53 -14.49
N GLY A 51 0.93 3.48 -15.44
CA GLY A 51 1.18 3.21 -16.86
C GLY A 51 2.67 2.98 -17.16
N ASP A 52 3.54 3.83 -16.61
CA ASP A 52 4.99 3.78 -16.82
C ASP A 52 5.60 2.42 -16.40
N VAL A 53 5.03 1.75 -15.40
CA VAL A 53 5.46 0.39 -15.00
C VAL A 53 5.30 -0.64 -16.13
N PHE A 54 4.34 -0.46 -17.04
CA PHE A 54 4.08 -1.40 -18.13
C PHE A 54 4.58 -0.94 -19.49
N THR A 55 4.63 0.38 -19.74
CA THR A 55 4.98 0.94 -21.06
C THR A 55 6.20 1.85 -21.04
N GLY A 56 6.71 2.21 -19.86
CA GLY A 56 7.85 3.09 -19.71
C GLY A 56 9.18 2.43 -20.13
N PRO A 57 10.26 3.21 -20.24
CA PRO A 57 11.58 2.71 -20.62
C PRO A 57 12.11 1.58 -19.71
N GLU A 58 11.67 1.57 -18.46
CA GLU A 58 12.08 0.60 -17.43
C GLU A 58 11.09 -0.55 -17.25
N ALA A 59 9.98 -0.59 -18.00
CA ALA A 59 8.91 -1.56 -17.83
C ALA A 59 9.40 -3.02 -17.84
N GLY A 60 10.32 -3.34 -18.76
CA GLY A 60 10.93 -4.68 -18.83
C GLY A 60 11.69 -5.06 -17.54
N ARG A 61 12.35 -4.09 -16.90
CA ARG A 61 13.10 -4.31 -15.64
C ARG A 61 12.15 -4.54 -14.47
N PHE A 62 11.06 -3.80 -14.38
CA PHE A 62 10.04 -3.99 -13.34
C PHE A 62 9.38 -5.37 -13.45
N GLY A 63 9.03 -5.80 -14.67
CA GLY A 63 8.47 -7.13 -14.91
C GLY A 63 9.44 -8.25 -14.52
N GLN A 64 10.71 -8.15 -14.90
CA GLN A 64 11.74 -9.11 -14.50
C GLN A 64 11.93 -9.15 -12.98
N ALA A 65 11.99 -7.99 -12.33
CA ALA A 65 12.13 -7.93 -10.87
C ALA A 65 10.95 -8.61 -10.16
N ALA A 66 9.72 -8.34 -10.61
CA ALA A 66 8.52 -8.99 -10.06
C ALA A 66 8.56 -10.51 -10.24
N TRP A 67 8.94 -11.00 -11.41
CA TRP A 67 9.06 -12.43 -11.68
C TRP A 67 10.15 -13.11 -10.84
N ASN A 68 11.30 -12.44 -10.70
CA ASN A 68 12.39 -12.93 -9.88
C ASN A 68 11.97 -13.04 -8.42
N SER A 69 11.26 -12.03 -7.88
CA SER A 69 10.74 -12.07 -6.51
C SER A 69 9.75 -13.23 -6.30
N LEU A 70 8.84 -13.46 -7.24
CA LEU A 70 7.89 -14.59 -7.16
C LEU A 70 8.61 -15.94 -7.21
N THR A 71 9.61 -16.07 -8.07
CA THR A 71 10.38 -17.32 -8.23
C THR A 71 11.20 -17.64 -6.99
N ILE A 72 11.73 -16.65 -6.28
CA ILE A 72 12.49 -16.85 -5.03
C ILE A 72 11.56 -17.20 -3.85
N ALA A 73 10.35 -16.64 -3.84
CA ALA A 73 9.42 -16.81 -2.73
C ALA A 73 8.68 -18.15 -2.74
N LEU A 74 8.54 -18.79 -3.91
CA LEU A 74 7.90 -20.10 -4.11
C LEU A 74 8.92 -21.24 -3.98
#